data_AF-A0A3B9H622-F1
#
_entry.id   AF-A0A3B9H622-F1
#
_cell.length_a   1.000
_cell.length_b   1.000
_cell.length_c   1.000
_cell.angle_alpha   90.00
_cell.angle_beta   90.00
_cell.angle_gamma   90.00
#
_symmetry.space_group_name_H-M   'P 1'
#
loop_
_entity.id
_entity.type
_entity.pdbx_description
1 polymer ?
#
loop_
_entity_poly.entity_id
_entity_poly.type
_entity_poly.pdbx_seq_one_letter_code
_entity_poly.pdbx_strand_id
1 'polypeptide(L)'
;MKKLILSGLTLFAASTMISQVAMMPVIEHFTQASCGPCASANPVLASTLNTFGTANYVRISHQVSWPGFDPMYNAFPNGPDDRVNYYGITGVPNTSLQGGAPGSSGTV
;
A
#
# COMPACT_ATOMS: atom_id res chain seq x y z
N MET A 1 -48.63 22.65 -0.78
CA MET A 1 -47.33 23.35 -0.84
C MET A 1 -46.47 23.11 0.39
N LYS A 2 -46.88 23.46 1.62
CA LYS A 2 -46.08 23.25 2.85
C LYS A 2 -45.65 21.79 3.12
N LYS A 3 -46.53 20.82 2.85
CA LYS A 3 -46.23 19.38 3.02
C LYS A 3 -45.19 18.86 2.01
N LEU A 4 -45.20 19.40 0.78
CA LEU A 4 -44.25 19.02 -0.28
C LEU A 4 -42.85 19.59 0.00
N ILE A 5 -42.79 20.81 0.55
CA ILE A 5 -41.54 21.44 0.98
C ILE A 5 -40.92 20.66 2.15
N LEU A 6 -41.75 20.25 3.13
CA LEU A 6 -41.26 19.49 4.28
C LEU A 6 -40.75 18.10 3.89
N SER A 7 -41.45 17.39 3.01
CA SER A 7 -40.98 16.10 2.46
C SER A 7 -39.69 16.25 1.66
N GLY A 8 -39.55 17.30 0.84
CA GLY A 8 -38.31 17.57 0.09
C GLY A 8 -37.11 17.86 1.00
N LEU A 9 -37.33 18.63 2.08
CA LEU A 9 -36.28 18.96 3.04
C LEU A 9 -35.80 17.73 3.83
N THR A 10 -36.71 16.82 4.18
CA THR A 10 -36.36 15.56 4.86
C THR A 10 -35.54 14.61 3.98
N LEU A 11 -35.83 14.54 2.68
CA LEU A 11 -35.07 13.73 1.71
C LEU A 11 -33.65 14.29 1.51
N PHE A 12 -33.49 15.61 1.47
CA PHE A 12 -32.17 16.25 1.38
C PHE A 12 -31.33 16.03 2.65
N ALA A 13 -31.95 16.15 3.84
CA ALA A 13 -31.25 15.89 5.11
C ALA A 13 -30.84 14.42 5.30
N ALA A 14 -31.59 13.46 4.73
CA ALA A 14 -31.20 12.05 4.75
C ALA A 14 -29.98 11.76 3.85
N SER A 15 -29.79 12.52 2.77
CA SER A 15 -28.67 12.33 1.84
C SER A 15 -27.30 12.75 2.40
N THR A 16 -27.28 13.57 3.46
CA THR A 16 -26.04 14.00 4.13
C THR A 16 -25.58 13.05 5.23
N MET A 17 -26.33 11.98 5.52
CA MET A 17 -25.98 10.98 6.55
C MET A 17 -24.99 9.90 6.07
N ILE A 18 -24.42 10.05 4.86
CA ILE A 18 -23.38 9.14 4.38
C ILE A 18 -22.06 9.56 5.02
N SER A 19 -21.68 8.93 6.13
CA SER A 19 -20.34 9.08 6.69
C SER A 19 -19.32 8.45 5.73
N GLN A 20 -18.50 9.28 5.10
CA GLN A 20 -17.39 8.84 4.26
C GLN A 20 -16.13 8.78 5.12
N VAL A 21 -15.50 7.61 5.20
CA VAL A 21 -14.18 7.45 5.82
C VAL A 21 -13.13 7.60 4.73
N ALA A 22 -12.09 8.41 4.98
CA ALA A 22 -10.98 8.53 4.06
C ALA A 22 -10.29 7.16 3.88
N MET A 23 -10.12 6.72 2.63
CA MET A 23 -9.40 5.48 2.33
C MET A 23 -7.94 5.63 2.74
N MET A 24 -7.43 4.65 3.48
CA MET A 24 -6.01 4.59 3.83
C MET A 24 -5.24 3.79 2.76
N PRO A 25 -4.29 4.39 2.03
CA PRO A 25 -3.40 3.67 1.13
C PRO A 25 -2.63 2.55 1.83
N VAL A 26 -2.66 1.35 1.26
CA VAL A 26 -1.78 0.24 1.62
C VAL A 26 -0.74 0.08 0.52
N ILE A 27 0.53 0.14 0.90
CA ILE A 27 1.67 -0.15 0.02
C ILE A 27 2.32 -1.44 0.51
N GLU A 28 2.32 -2.46 -0.35
CA GLU A 28 3.14 -3.66 -0.16
C GLU A 28 4.44 -3.49 -0.93
N HIS A 29 5.56 -3.47 -0.22
CA HIS A 29 6.87 -3.19 -0.76
C HIS A 29 7.77 -4.43 -0.65
N PHE A 30 8.22 -4.94 -1.79
CA PHE A 30 9.10 -6.10 -1.90
C PHE A 30 10.54 -5.61 -1.98
N THR A 31 11.37 -6.01 -1.01
CA THR A 31 12.75 -5.54 -0.85
C THR A 31 13.62 -6.64 -0.24
N GLN A 32 14.93 -6.39 -0.10
CA GLN A 32 15.86 -7.35 0.49
C GLN A 32 17.15 -6.65 0.99
N ALA A 33 17.71 -7.11 2.12
CA ALA A 33 18.83 -6.47 2.81
C ALA A 33 20.15 -6.43 2.01
N SER A 34 20.46 -7.48 1.27
CA SER A 34 21.65 -7.65 0.41
C SER A 34 21.43 -7.18 -1.03
N CYS A 35 20.30 -6.54 -1.34
CA CYS A 35 19.98 -6.07 -2.69
C CYS A 35 20.47 -4.63 -2.89
N GLY A 36 21.49 -4.46 -3.75
CA GLY A 36 22.06 -3.13 -4.07
C GLY A 36 21.04 -2.10 -4.57
N PRO A 37 20.23 -2.40 -5.61
CA PRO A 37 19.16 -1.51 -6.05
C PRO A 37 18.14 -1.19 -4.95
N CYS A 38 17.79 -2.17 -4.12
CA CYS A 38 16.87 -1.98 -3.00
C CYS A 38 17.44 -1.02 -1.94
N ALA A 39 18.74 -1.11 -1.65
CA ALA A 39 19.41 -0.19 -0.74
C ALA A 39 19.31 1.28 -1.21
N SER A 40 19.33 1.52 -2.53
CA SER A 40 19.12 2.86 -3.10
C SER A 40 17.65 3.31 -3.11
N ALA A 41 16.71 2.38 -3.31
CA ALA A 41 15.29 2.68 -3.43
C ALA A 41 14.59 2.86 -2.06
N ASN A 42 15.03 2.12 -1.04
CA ASN A 42 14.41 2.16 0.30
C ASN A 42 14.37 3.58 0.91
N PRO A 43 15.45 4.39 0.87
CA PRO A 43 15.43 5.77 1.34
C PRO A 43 14.52 6.68 0.52
N VAL A 44 14.45 6.47 -0.81
CA VAL A 44 13.58 7.25 -1.71
C VAL A 44 12.11 7.00 -1.36
N LEU A 45 11.70 5.74 -1.24
CA LEU A 45 10.34 5.40 -0.83
C LEU A 45 10.00 5.95 0.55
N ALA A 46 10.91 5.85 1.52
CA ALA A 46 10.71 6.41 2.85
C ALA A 46 10.51 7.93 2.81
N SER A 47 11.34 8.65 2.03
CA SER A 47 11.21 10.09 1.84
C SER A 47 9.86 10.47 1.23
N THR A 48 9.47 9.81 0.14
CA THR A 48 8.17 10.03 -0.53
C THR A 48 7.02 9.87 0.47
N LEU A 49 6.99 8.76 1.21
CA LEU A 49 5.93 8.48 2.17
C LEU A 49 5.92 9.45 3.36
N ASN A 50 7.08 9.90 3.83
CA ASN A 50 7.16 10.93 4.88
C ASN A 50 6.65 12.30 4.43
N THR A 51 6.65 12.55 3.11
CA THR A 51 6.12 13.79 2.51
C THR A 51 4.69 13.65 1.97
N PHE A 52 4.04 12.51 2.19
CA PHE A 52 2.68 12.22 1.69
C PHE A 52 1.58 13.12 2.31
N GLY A 53 1.94 14.01 3.24
CA GLY A 53 1.06 15.02 3.80
C GLY A 53 0.43 14.59 5.12
N THR A 54 -0.81 15.01 5.38
CA THR A 54 -1.54 14.71 6.61
C THR A 54 -2.33 13.39 6.54
N ALA A 55 -2.31 12.71 5.38
CA ALA A 55 -2.99 11.44 5.19
C ALA A 55 -2.19 10.29 5.80
N ASN A 56 -2.89 9.34 6.43
CA ASN A 56 -2.28 8.12 6.93
C ASN A 56 -2.04 7.13 5.77
N TYR A 57 -1.04 6.28 5.92
CA TYR A 57 -0.79 5.14 5.03
C TYR A 57 -0.37 3.93 5.86
N VAL A 58 -0.52 2.75 5.28
CA VAL A 58 0.06 1.51 5.79
C VAL A 58 1.11 1.04 4.80
N ARG A 59 2.34 0.81 5.28
CA ARG A 59 3.39 0.18 4.50
C ARG A 59 3.74 -1.17 5.10
N ILE A 60 3.64 -2.22 4.29
CA ILE A 60 4.09 -3.57 4.64
C ILE A 60 5.32 -3.86 3.80
N SER A 61 6.45 -4.15 4.45
CA SER A 61 7.68 -4.53 3.75
C SER A 61 7.84 -6.04 3.77
N HIS A 62 7.83 -6.65 2.59
CA HIS A 62 8.11 -8.08 2.37
C HIS A 62 9.57 -8.25 2.00
N GLN A 63 10.31 -8.88 2.89
CA GLN A 63 11.73 -9.18 2.69
C GLN A 63 11.83 -10.51 1.95
N VAL A 64 12.31 -10.50 0.71
CA VAL A 64 12.30 -11.70 -0.15
C VAL A 64 13.57 -12.54 0.04
N SER A 65 13.57 -13.80 -0.44
CA SER A 65 14.70 -14.73 -0.28
C SER A 65 15.93 -14.41 -1.15
N TRP A 66 15.86 -13.43 -2.06
CA TRP A 66 16.88 -13.17 -3.09
C TRP A 66 17.19 -11.67 -3.27
N PRO A 67 18.33 -11.29 -3.85
CA PRO A 67 19.43 -12.11 -4.35
C PRO A 67 20.42 -12.66 -3.30
N GLY A 68 20.25 -12.36 -2.01
CA GLY A 68 21.24 -12.71 -0.98
C GLY A 68 20.63 -12.98 0.38
N PHE A 69 21.45 -12.92 1.41
CA PHE A 69 21.03 -13.19 2.78
C PHE A 69 20.23 -12.02 3.36
N ASP A 70 19.06 -12.34 3.94
CA ASP A 70 18.25 -11.38 4.68
C ASP A 70 17.73 -11.99 5.99
N PRO A 71 18.19 -11.53 7.17
CA PRO A 71 17.75 -12.09 8.44
C PRO A 71 16.25 -11.89 8.69
N MET A 72 15.62 -10.88 8.08
CA MET A 72 14.19 -10.63 8.22
C MET A 72 13.35 -11.62 7.43
N TYR A 73 13.81 -12.03 6.24
CA TYR A 73 13.20 -13.14 5.50
C TYR A 73 13.33 -14.44 6.29
N ASN A 74 14.54 -14.75 6.78
CA ASN A 74 14.80 -15.98 7.52
C ASN A 74 13.97 -16.11 8.81
N ALA A 75 13.56 -15.00 9.42
CA ALA A 75 12.70 -15.00 10.60
C ALA A 75 11.25 -15.44 10.28
N PHE A 76 10.74 -15.16 9.08
CA PHE A 76 9.40 -15.53 8.66
C PHE A 76 9.28 -15.60 7.12
N PRO A 77 9.71 -16.70 6.48
CA PRO A 77 9.75 -16.79 5.02
C PRO A 77 8.37 -16.91 4.37
N ASN A 78 7.43 -17.61 5.03
CA ASN A 78 6.11 -17.89 4.48
C ASN A 78 5.34 -16.61 4.09
N GLY A 79 5.48 -15.53 4.87
CA GLY A 79 4.80 -14.27 4.59
C GLY A 79 5.20 -13.67 3.24
N PRO A 80 6.47 -13.26 3.07
CA PRO A 80 6.97 -12.76 1.80
C PRO A 80 6.74 -13.71 0.62
N ASP A 81 6.95 -15.02 0.79
CA ASP A 81 6.79 -16.01 -0.29
C ASP A 81 5.34 -16.09 -0.80
N ASP A 82 4.35 -16.13 0.10
CA ASP A 82 2.93 -16.14 -0.27
C ASP A 82 2.55 -14.88 -1.07
N ARG A 83 3.13 -13.73 -0.69
CA ARG A 83 2.86 -12.44 -1.36
C ARG A 83 3.58 -12.33 -2.70
N VAL A 84 4.83 -12.79 -2.81
CA VAL A 84 5.54 -12.87 -4.09
C VAL A 84 4.75 -13.74 -5.07
N ASN A 85 4.29 -14.91 -4.64
CA ASN A 85 3.51 -15.82 -5.48
C ASN A 85 2.18 -15.19 -5.91
N TYR A 86 1.47 -14.54 -4.99
CA TYR A 86 0.20 -13.89 -5.28
C TYR A 86 0.34 -12.76 -6.33
N TYR A 87 1.37 -11.93 -6.22
CA TYR A 87 1.58 -10.79 -7.14
C TYR A 87 2.44 -11.11 -8.37
N GLY A 88 3.06 -12.29 -8.43
CA GLY A 88 3.98 -12.64 -9.51
C GLY A 88 5.25 -11.77 -9.50
N ILE A 89 5.82 -11.50 -8.32
CA ILE A 89 7.01 -10.66 -8.18
C ILE A 89 8.25 -11.39 -8.72
N THR A 90 8.81 -10.89 -9.81
CA THR A 90 10.01 -11.47 -10.45
C THR A 90 11.31 -10.74 -10.11
N GLY A 91 11.23 -9.58 -9.45
CA GLY A 91 12.40 -8.77 -9.13
C GLY A 91 12.09 -7.75 -8.05
N VAL A 92 13.13 -7.40 -7.28
CA VAL A 92 13.09 -6.39 -6.22
C VAL A 92 14.11 -5.27 -6.51
N PRO A 93 13.83 -4.02 -6.11
CA PRO A 93 12.64 -3.57 -5.39
C PRO A 93 11.37 -3.57 -6.28
N ASN A 94 10.20 -3.73 -5.66
CA ASN A 94 8.90 -3.59 -6.32
C ASN A 94 7.82 -3.15 -5.31
N THR A 95 6.75 -2.51 -5.77
CA THR A 95 5.62 -2.07 -4.94
C THR A 95 4.28 -2.46 -5.56
N SER A 96 3.30 -2.82 -4.72
CA SER A 96 1.89 -2.92 -5.08
C SER A 96 1.08 -1.93 -4.23
N LEU A 97 0.20 -1.17 -4.88
CA LEU A 97 -0.69 -0.20 -4.25
C LEU A 97 -2.11 -0.76 -4.18
N GLN A 98 -2.70 -0.75 -2.98
CA GLN A 98 -4.09 -1.19 -2.75
C GLN A 98 -4.40 -2.61 -3.29
N GLY A 99 -3.41 -3.49 -3.26
CA GLY A 99 -3.52 -4.85 -3.78
C GLY A 99 -3.69 -4.97 -5.29
N GLY A 100 -3.39 -3.89 -6.03
CA GLY A 100 -3.35 -3.89 -7.48
C GLY A 100 -2.13 -4.63 -8.05
N ALA A 101 -2.00 -4.59 -9.38
CA ALA A 101 -0.83 -5.13 -10.06
C ALA A 101 0.45 -4.45 -9.53
N PRO A 102 1.55 -5.20 -9.37
CA PRO A 102 2.82 -4.61 -8.98
C PRO A 102 3.35 -3.66 -10.07
N GLY A 103 4.17 -2.70 -9.64
CA GLY A 103 4.91 -1.85 -10.54
C GLY A 103 5.94 -2.62 -11.37
N SER A 104 6.69 -1.88 -12.18
CA SER A 104 7.83 -2.46 -12.90
C SER A 104 8.86 -3.01 -11.92
N SER A 105 9.41 -4.17 -12.22
CA SER A 105 10.54 -4.70 -11.45
C SER A 105 11.69 -3.69 -11.40
N GLY A 106 12.27 -3.50 -10.21
CA GLY A 106 13.36 -2.55 -9.98
C GLY A 106 12.91 -1.12 -9.63
N THR A 107 11.63 -0.90 -9.35
CA THR A 107 11.07 0.43 -9.03
C THR A 107 10.34 0.44 -7.70
N VAL A 108 10.14 1.63 -7.12
CA VAL A 108 9.33 1.87 -5.92
C VAL A 108 8.35 3.01 -6.14
#